data_AF-A0A354TCG9-F1
#
_entry.id   AF-A0A354TCG9-F1
#
_cell.length_a   1.000
_cell.length_b   1.000
_cell.length_c   1.000
_cell.angle_alpha   90.00
_cell.angle_beta   90.00
_cell.angle_gamma   90.00
#
_symmetry.space_group_name_H-M   'P 1'
#
loop_
_entity.id
_entity.type
_entity.pdbx_description
1 polymer ?
#
loop_
_entity_poly.entity_id
_entity_poly.type
_entity_poly.pdbx_seq_one_letter_code
_entity_poly.pdbx_strand_id
1 'polypeptide(L)' 'MNKPAASSANTPAVTPAPNPVTELPYGTSISGRPGFVNSPFAAKHQLVDVTGLPVGMEVKCPYTGKLFRVPPQ' A
#
# COMPACT_ATOMS: atom_id res chain seq x y z
N MET A 1 35.19 -19.96 -10.01
CA MET A 1 34.06 -20.10 -10.95
C MET A 1 32.75 -19.99 -10.18
N ASN A 2 31.90 -19.03 -10.58
CA ASN A 2 30.43 -18.95 -10.45
C ASN A 2 29.81 -18.61 -9.08
N LYS A 3 29.49 -17.31 -8.93
CA LYS A 3 28.58 -16.65 -7.98
C LYS A 3 27.12 -17.08 -8.24
N PRO A 4 26.39 -17.63 -7.25
CA PRO A 4 24.93 -17.56 -7.28
C PRO A 4 24.55 -16.14 -6.84
N ALA A 5 24.10 -15.33 -7.79
CA ALA A 5 23.45 -14.07 -7.49
C ALA A 5 22.06 -14.37 -6.91
N ALA A 6 21.93 -14.20 -5.60
CA ALA A 6 20.63 -14.16 -4.93
C ALA A 6 19.87 -12.92 -5.42
N SER A 7 19.01 -13.10 -6.41
CA SER A 7 18.00 -12.11 -6.78
C SER A 7 16.90 -12.11 -5.73
N SER A 8 16.98 -11.16 -4.80
CA SER A 8 15.86 -10.44 -4.14
C SER A 8 16.33 -9.81 -2.83
N ALA A 9 17.48 -9.12 -2.84
CA ALA A 9 17.72 -8.10 -1.83
C ALA A 9 16.94 -6.86 -2.27
N ASN A 10 15.92 -6.49 -1.49
CA ASN A 10 15.55 -5.10 -1.22
C ASN A 10 14.70 -5.10 0.05
N THR A 11 15.37 -5.24 1.19
CA THR A 11 14.96 -4.56 2.42
C THR A 11 15.26 -3.07 2.25
N PRO A 12 14.27 -2.18 2.34
CA PRO A 12 14.48 -0.89 2.94
C PRO A 12 14.04 -1.00 4.40
N ALA A 13 15.00 -1.12 5.30
CA ALA A 13 14.85 -0.57 6.64
C ALA A 13 14.77 0.96 6.49
N VAL A 14 13.62 1.47 6.08
CA VAL A 14 13.28 2.87 6.24
C VAL A 14 12.54 2.97 7.56
N THR A 15 13.24 3.49 8.56
CA THR A 15 12.59 4.16 9.69
C THR A 15 11.51 5.05 9.09
N PRO A 16 10.20 4.78 9.27
CA PRO A 16 9.20 5.71 8.79
C PRO A 16 9.45 6.97 9.59
N ALA A 17 9.92 8.02 8.92
CA ALA A 17 9.83 9.34 9.50
C ALA A 17 8.37 9.48 9.96
N PRO A 18 8.10 9.98 11.17
CA PRO A 18 6.76 10.30 11.59
C PRO A 18 6.32 11.51 10.77
N ASN A 19 6.03 11.30 9.48
CA ASN A 19 5.29 12.24 8.67
C ASN A 19 3.96 12.41 9.40
N PRO A 20 3.56 13.66 9.72
CA PRO A 20 2.37 13.92 10.51
C PRO A 20 1.24 13.11 9.89
N VAL A 21 0.72 12.20 10.70
CA VAL A 21 -0.34 11.28 10.35
C VAL A 21 -1.56 12.17 10.15
N THR A 22 -1.68 12.80 8.98
CA THR A 22 -2.97 13.26 8.50
C THR A 22 -3.86 12.05 8.68
N GLU A 23 -4.90 12.18 9.49
CA GLU A 23 -5.80 11.12 9.99
C GLU A 23 -6.65 10.50 8.86
N LEU A 24 -6.05 10.29 7.68
CA LEU A 24 -6.61 9.59 6.56
C LEU A 24 -6.69 8.10 6.94
N PRO A 25 -7.88 7.50 6.85
CA PRO A 25 -8.04 6.09 7.15
C PRO A 25 -7.26 5.24 6.14
N TYR A 26 -6.77 4.10 6.63
CA TYR A 26 -6.09 3.12 5.79
C TYR A 26 -7.10 2.33 4.94
N GLY A 27 -6.65 1.91 3.77
CA GLY A 27 -7.31 0.88 2.98
C GLY A 27 -7.41 -0.43 3.76
N THR A 28 -8.24 -1.35 3.28
CA THR A 28 -8.28 -2.72 3.77
C THR A 28 -7.60 -3.61 2.73
N SER A 29 -6.55 -4.33 3.09
CA SER A 29 -5.92 -5.31 2.19
C SER A 29 -6.85 -6.47 1.90
N ILE A 30 -6.82 -6.97 0.67
CA ILE A 30 -7.69 -8.09 0.26
C ILE A 30 -6.89 -9.39 0.38
N SER A 31 -7.32 -10.28 1.25
CA SER A 31 -6.77 -11.64 1.35
C SER A 31 -6.87 -12.36 0.00
N GLY A 32 -5.73 -12.74 -0.57
CA GLY A 32 -5.64 -13.41 -1.87
C GLY A 32 -5.38 -12.49 -3.08
N ARG A 33 -5.31 -11.16 -2.89
CA ARG A 33 -4.87 -10.22 -3.94
C ARG A 33 -3.86 -9.20 -3.39
N PRO A 34 -2.55 -9.55 -3.35
CA PRO A 34 -1.52 -8.58 -3.03
C PRO A 34 -1.56 -7.42 -4.04
N GLY A 35 -1.29 -6.20 -3.57
CA GLY A 35 -1.41 -4.99 -4.40
C GLY A 35 -2.82 -4.46 -4.61
N PHE A 36 -3.87 -5.16 -4.17
CA PHE A 36 -5.25 -4.64 -4.17
C PHE A 36 -5.75 -4.36 -2.77
N VAL A 37 -6.32 -3.17 -2.60
CA VAL A 37 -6.87 -2.71 -1.32
C VAL A 37 -8.24 -2.11 -1.55
N ASN A 38 -9.11 -2.21 -0.55
CA ASN A 38 -10.39 -1.54 -0.54
C ASN A 38 -10.27 -0.19 0.17
N SER A 39 -10.73 0.89 -0.46
CA SER A 39 -10.73 2.20 0.19
C SER A 39 -11.79 2.25 1.31
N PRO A 40 -11.49 2.75 2.52
CA PRO A 40 -12.42 2.80 3.64
C PRO A 40 -13.62 3.74 3.39
N PHE A 41 -13.50 4.64 2.41
CA PHE A 41 -14.59 5.52 1.98
C PHE A 41 -15.44 4.92 0.86
N ALA A 42 -15.00 3.81 0.26
CA ALA A 42 -15.68 3.16 -0.85
C ALA A 42 -16.39 1.89 -0.38
N ALA A 43 -17.31 1.37 -1.20
CA ALA A 43 -17.91 0.06 -0.95
C ALA A 43 -16.85 -1.05 -1.04
N LYS A 44 -17.04 -2.17 -0.32
CA LYS A 44 -16.11 -3.32 -0.27
C LYS A 44 -15.70 -3.91 -1.63
N HIS A 45 -16.49 -3.63 -2.68
CA HIS A 45 -16.26 -4.12 -4.04
C HIS A 45 -15.35 -3.21 -4.87
N GLN A 46 -15.01 -2.02 -4.34
CA GLN A 46 -14.17 -1.05 -5.03
C GLN A 46 -12.69 -1.33 -4.72
N LEU A 47 -12.02 -1.96 -5.69
CA LEU A 47 -10.63 -2.35 -5.58
C LEU A 47 -9.75 -1.23 -6.11
N VAL A 48 -8.83 -0.77 -5.29
CA VAL A 48 -7.79 0.18 -5.70
C VAL A 48 -6.49 -0.59 -5.84
N ASP A 49 -5.92 -0.52 -7.04
CA ASP A 49 -4.57 -1.03 -7.26
C ASP A 49 -3.56 -0.08 -6.60
N VAL A 50 -2.78 -0.65 -5.70
CA VAL A 50 -1.67 -0.02 -4.98
C VAL A 50 -0.40 -0.88 -5.15
N THR A 51 -0.36 -1.66 -6.23
CA THR A 51 0.75 -2.56 -6.53
C THR A 51 2.03 -1.73 -6.70
N GLY A 52 3.03 -2.01 -5.87
CA GLY A 52 4.30 -1.26 -5.86
C GLY A 52 4.26 0.07 -5.09
N LEU A 53 3.13 0.45 -4.51
CA LEU A 53 3.06 1.61 -3.63
C LEU A 53 3.47 1.23 -2.19
N PRO A 54 4.28 2.06 -1.52
CA PRO A 54 4.68 1.79 -0.15
C PRO A 54 3.49 1.91 0.83
N VAL A 55 3.56 1.14 1.91
CA VAL A 55 2.64 1.22 3.04
C VAL A 55 2.62 2.65 3.59
N GLY A 56 1.43 3.17 3.87
CA GLY A 56 1.28 4.53 4.38
C GLY A 56 1.41 5.63 3.32
N MET A 57 1.49 5.29 2.04
CA MET A 57 1.36 6.27 0.96
C MET A 57 -0.09 6.74 0.83
N GLU A 58 -0.28 8.01 0.48
CA GLU A 58 -1.60 8.58 0.20
C GLU A 58 -2.01 8.29 -1.24
N VAL A 59 -3.12 7.58 -1.41
CA VAL A 59 -3.68 7.20 -2.70
C VAL A 59 -5.07 7.80 -2.82
N LYS A 60 -5.35 8.42 -3.96
CA LYS A 60 -6.68 8.90 -4.28
C LYS A 60 -7.53 7.75 -4.81
N CYS A 61 -8.64 7.46 -4.15
CA CYS A 61 -9.60 6.49 -4.64
C CYS A 61 -10.23 6.97 -5.96
N PRO A 62 -10.17 6.20 -7.05
CA PRO A 62 -10.75 6.59 -8.34
C PRO A 62 -12.29 6.62 -8.33
N TYR A 63 -12.91 5.90 -7.38
CA TYR A 63 -14.36 5.80 -7.30
C TYR A 63 -15.00 6.91 -6.47
N THR A 64 -14.36 7.31 -5.37
CA THR A 64 -14.91 8.29 -4.43
C THR A 64 -14.20 9.64 -4.46
N GLY A 65 -13.04 9.71 -5.11
CA GLY A 65 -12.18 10.90 -5.12
C GLY A 65 -11.54 11.23 -3.77
N LYS A 66 -11.75 10.39 -2.73
CA LYS A 66 -11.19 10.55 -1.39
C LYS A 66 -9.76 10.02 -1.33
N LEU A 67 -8.89 10.69 -0.57
CA LEU A 67 -7.56 10.17 -0.26
C LEU A 67 -7.65 9.16 0.88
N PHE A 68 -6.86 8.10 0.79
CA PHE A 68 -6.71 7.10 1.84
C PHE A 68 -5.27 6.60 1.87
N ARG A 69 -4.87 5.96 2.97
CA ARG A 69 -3.50 5.44 3.13
C ARG A 69 -3.42 3.98 2.67
N VAL A 70 -2.33 3.59 2.01
CA VAL A 70 -2.06 2.18 1.71
C VAL A 70 -1.92 1.42 3.03
N PRO A 71 -2.71 0.35 3.27
CA PRO A 71 -2.58 -0.45 4.48
C PRO A 71 -1.22 -1.15 4.58
N PRO A 72 -0.75 -1.41 5.81
CA PRO A 72 0.29 -2.40 6.02
C PRO A 72 -0.18 -3.77 5.48
N GLN A 73 0.66 -4.39 4.64
CA GLN A 73 0.46 -5.75 4.12
C GLN A 73 0.63 -6.78 5.23
#